data_AF-A0A9X4QXX3-F1
#
_entry.id   AF-A0A9X4QXX3-F1
#
_cell.length_a   1.000
_cell.length_b   1.000
_cell.length_c   1.000
_cell.angle_alpha   90.00
_cell.angle_beta   90.00
_cell.angle_gamma   90.00
#
_symmetry.space_group_name_H-M   'P 1'
#
loop_
_entity.id
_entity.type
_entity.pdbx_description
1 polymer ?
#
loop_
_entity_poly.entity_id
_entity_poly.type
_entity_poly.pdbx_seq_one_letter_code
_entity_poly.pdbx_strand_id
1 'polypeptide(L)'
;MTQIKANDPILTFINVFKVEPENQERVVELLTQVTESSVKFTPGFISCALHKSTDGTKVTMYAQWQSLELYQAMRDDPRPLPFF
;
A
#
# COMPACT_ATOMS: atom_id res chain seq x y z
N MET A 1 -12.28 -0.20 -6.28
CA MET A 1 -11.35 -0.27 -7.42
C MET A 1 -10.68 1.08 -7.56
N THR A 2 -9.36 1.11 -7.70
CA THR A 2 -8.56 2.35 -7.79
C THR A 2 -8.92 3.13 -9.05
N GLN A 3 -9.19 4.44 -8.92
CA GLN A 3 -9.38 5.36 -10.03
C GLN A 3 -8.34 6.47 -9.96
N ILE A 4 -7.74 6.81 -11.10
CA ILE A 4 -6.75 7.89 -11.20
C ILE A 4 -7.37 9.02 -12.00
N LYS A 5 -7.52 10.19 -11.37
CA LYS A 5 -8.00 11.41 -12.02
C LYS A 5 -7.07 12.56 -11.64
N ALA A 6 -6.84 13.45 -12.59
CA ALA A 6 -6.08 14.66 -12.32
C ALA A 6 -6.87 15.58 -11.37
N ASN A 7 -6.14 16.28 -10.50
CA ASN A 7 -6.67 17.26 -9.55
C ASN A 7 -7.66 16.70 -8.50
N ASP A 8 -7.71 15.38 -8.30
CA ASP A 8 -8.39 14.83 -7.13
C ASP A 8 -7.67 15.31 -5.86
N PRO A 9 -8.39 15.88 -4.87
CA PRO A 9 -7.79 16.42 -3.65
C PRO A 9 -7.46 15.30 -2.65
N ILE A 10 -6.68 14.33 -3.10
CA ILE A 10 -6.26 13.15 -2.34
C ILE A 10 -4.75 13.06 -2.34
N LEU A 11 -4.21 12.33 -1.36
CA LEU A 11 -2.81 11.97 -1.34
C LEU A 11 -2.58 10.63 -2.02
N THR A 12 -1.62 10.59 -2.95
CA THR A 12 -1.17 9.35 -3.59
C THR A 12 0.23 8.99 -3.10
N PHE A 13 0.38 7.79 -2.55
CA PHE A 13 1.66 7.17 -2.24
C PHE A 13 2.01 6.12 -3.28
N ILE A 14 3.24 6.20 -3.79
CA ILE A 14 3.81 5.18 -4.67
C ILE A 14 4.99 4.55 -3.93
N ASN A 15 4.76 3.39 -3.31
CA ASN A 15 5.80 2.65 -2.62
C ASN A 15 6.44 1.67 -3.58
N VAL A 16 7.77 1.68 -3.68
CA VAL A 16 8.54 0.75 -4.51
C VAL A 16 9.40 -0.12 -3.62
N PHE A 17 9.05 -1.39 -3.51
CA PHE A 17 9.80 -2.41 -2.78
C PHE A 17 10.76 -3.08 -3.75
N LYS A 18 12.06 -3.04 -3.47
CA LYS A 18 13.05 -3.88 -4.15
C LYS A 18 13.03 -5.25 -3.51
N VAL A 19 13.01 -6.29 -4.34
CA VAL A 19 12.92 -7.68 -3.91
C VAL A 19 13.83 -8.54 -4.77
N GLU A 20 14.29 -9.65 -4.20
CA GLU A 20 14.85 -10.73 -5.02
C GLU A 20 13.73 -11.37 -5.85
N PRO A 21 13.97 -11.79 -7.10
CA PRO A 21 12.94 -12.32 -7.98
C PRO A 21 12.12 -13.47 -7.38
N GLU A 22 12.76 -14.37 -6.64
CA GLU A 22 12.13 -15.50 -5.97
C GLU A 22 11.15 -15.09 -4.85
N ASN A 23 11.28 -13.86 -4.34
CA ASN A 23 10.45 -13.34 -3.25
C ASN A 23 9.30 -12.45 -3.73
N GLN A 24 9.23 -12.12 -5.03
CA GLN A 24 8.25 -11.15 -5.54
C GLN A 24 6.81 -11.54 -5.22
N GLU A 25 6.44 -12.81 -5.42
CA GLU A 25 5.08 -13.29 -5.16
C GLU A 25 4.75 -13.23 -3.67
N ARG A 26 5.66 -13.72 -2.83
CA ARG A 26 5.49 -13.73 -1.38
C ARG A 26 5.32 -12.33 -0.81
N VAL A 27 6.03 -11.33 -1.34
CA VAL A 27 5.84 -9.93 -0.95
C VAL A 27 4.48 -9.40 -1.37
N VAL A 28 3.98 -9.75 -2.57
CA VAL A 28 2.61 -9.39 -2.99
C VAL A 28 1.56 -9.99 -2.07
N GLU A 29 1.69 -11.27 -1.72
CA GLU A 29 0.77 -11.96 -0.81
C GLU A 29 0.74 -11.30 0.57
N LEU A 30 1.91 -11.01 1.16
CA LEU A 30 2.03 -10.35 2.45
C LEU A 30 1.40 -8.95 2.44
N LEU A 31 1.70 -8.13 1.42
CA LEU A 31 1.13 -6.79 1.29
C LEU A 31 -0.38 -6.84 1.07
N THR A 32 -0.88 -7.82 0.31
CA THR A 32 -2.31 -8.04 0.11
C THR A 32 -2.99 -8.39 1.43
N GLN A 33 -2.43 -9.35 2.17
CA GLN A 33 -2.98 -9.79 3.45
C GLN A 33 -3.02 -8.65 4.47
N VAL A 34 -1.95 -7.87 4.61
CA VAL A 34 -1.90 -6.70 5.51
C VAL A 34 -2.95 -5.65 5.12
N THR A 35 -3.10 -5.40 3.82
CA THR A 35 -4.09 -4.46 3.32
C THR A 35 -5.51 -4.90 3.66
N GLU A 36 -5.83 -6.17 3.36
CA GLU A 36 -7.16 -6.73 3.53
C GLU A 36 -7.56 -6.95 5.00
N SER A 37 -6.60 -7.19 5.88
CA SER A 37 -6.86 -7.45 7.29
C SER A 37 -6.84 -6.19 8.16
N SER A 38 -6.09 -5.15 7.76
CA SER A 38 -5.82 -4.00 8.63
C SER A 38 -5.94 -2.66 7.91
N VAL A 39 -5.08 -2.41 6.92
CA VAL A 39 -4.91 -1.06 6.35
C VAL A 39 -6.22 -0.52 5.77
N LYS A 40 -7.01 -1.38 5.11
CA LYS A 40 -8.27 -0.95 4.48
C LYS A 40 -9.32 -0.41 5.46
N PHE A 41 -9.19 -0.73 6.75
CA PHE A 41 -10.09 -0.28 7.80
C PHE A 41 -9.59 1.00 8.49
N THR A 42 -8.44 1.53 8.10
CA THR A 42 -7.85 2.71 8.72
C THR A 42 -8.54 3.99 8.24
N PRO A 43 -8.85 4.95 9.13
CA PRO A 43 -9.39 6.23 8.73
C PRO A 43 -8.53 6.90 7.64
N GLY A 44 -9.18 7.36 6.58
CA GLY A 44 -8.51 8.02 5.46
C GLY A 44 -7.99 7.10 4.36
N PHE A 45 -7.99 5.77 4.52
CA PHE A 45 -7.69 4.87 3.41
C PHE A 45 -8.79 4.93 2.34
N ILE A 46 -8.42 5.06 1.07
CA ILE A 46 -9.37 5.09 -0.05
C ILE A 46 -9.28 3.78 -0.84
N SER A 47 -8.10 3.48 -1.37
CA SER A 47 -7.83 2.25 -2.11
C SER A 47 -6.33 2.03 -2.29
N CYS A 48 -5.94 0.83 -2.68
CA CYS A 48 -4.61 0.60 -3.23
C CYS A 48 -4.62 -0.43 -4.37
N ALA A 49 -3.59 -0.40 -5.19
CA ALA A 49 -3.30 -1.40 -6.21
C ALA A 49 -1.83 -1.86 -6.09
N LEU A 50 -1.62 -3.17 -6.12
CA LEU A 50 -0.30 -3.79 -6.12
C LEU A 50 0.08 -4.20 -7.54
N HIS A 51 1.33 -3.93 -7.91
CA HIS A 51 1.89 -4.23 -9.22
C HIS A 51 3.20 -5.01 -9.05
N LYS A 52 3.34 -6.08 -9.82
CA LYS A 52 4.61 -6.79 -10.00
C LYS A 52 5.36 -6.17 -11.16
N SER A 53 6.64 -5.86 -10.99
CA SER A 53 7.47 -5.52 -12.15
C SER A 53 7.64 -6.75 -13.05
N THR A 54 7.76 -6.50 -14.35
CA THR A 54 7.98 -7.56 -15.35
C THR A 54 9.36 -8.22 -15.24
N ASP A 55 10.32 -7.53 -14.62
CA ASP A 55 11.68 -8.05 -14.36
C ASP A 55 11.78 -8.90 -13.07
N GLY A 56 10.69 -9.04 -12.30
CA GLY A 56 10.68 -9.80 -11.04
C GLY A 56 11.25 -9.07 -9.82
N THR A 57 11.98 -7.97 -10.01
CA THR A 57 12.82 -7.38 -8.94
C THR A 57 12.12 -6.33 -8.08
N LYS A 58 10.85 -6.00 -8.37
CA LYS A 58 10.11 -4.95 -7.66
C LYS A 58 8.65 -5.34 -7.45
N VAL A 59 8.11 -4.85 -6.34
CA VAL A 59 6.66 -4.74 -6.11
C VAL A 59 6.35 -3.26 -5.89
N THR A 60 5.35 -2.73 -6.60
CA THR A 60 4.94 -1.32 -6.46
C THR A 60 3.51 -1.24 -5.96
N MET A 61 3.31 -0.52 -4.86
CA MET A 61 1.98 -0.20 -4.34
C MET A 61 1.62 1.23 -4.74
N TYR A 62 0.48 1.40 -5.41
CA TYR A 62 -0.19 2.68 -5.61
C TYR A 62 -1.31 2.79 -4.59
N ALA A 63 -1.17 3.64 -3.57
CA ALA A 63 -2.14 3.80 -2.49
C ALA A 63 -2.71 5.22 -2.47
N GLN A 64 -4.02 5.33 -2.26
CA GLN A 64 -4.75 6.59 -2.17
C GLN A 64 -5.27 6.80 -0.76
N TRP A 65 -5.03 8.00 -0.24
CA TRP A 65 -5.41 8.44 1.09
C TRP A 65 -6.13 9.78 1.02
N GLN A 66 -7.04 10.03 1.96
CA GLN A 66 -7.77 11.30 2.03
C GLN A 66 -6.85 12.49 2.33
N SER A 67 -5.81 12.31 3.15
CA SER A 67 -4.85 13.36 3.50
C SER A 67 -3.51 12.79 3.99
N LEU A 68 -2.49 13.65 4.06
CA LEU A 68 -1.20 13.31 4.67
C LEU A 68 -1.31 13.02 6.16
N GLU A 69 -2.12 13.80 6.87
CA GLU A 69 -2.36 13.66 8.30
C GLU A 69 -2.92 12.28 8.65
N LEU A 70 -3.94 11.82 7.92
CA LEU A 70 -4.55 10.51 8.17
C LEU A 70 -3.60 9.36 7.85
N TYR A 71 -2.75 9.51 6.83
CA TYR A 71 -1.68 8.54 6.56
C TYR A 71 -0.63 8.52 7.68
N GLN A 72 -0.21 9.68 8.19
CA GLN A 72 0.76 9.76 9.29
C GLN A 72 0.20 9.16 10.58
N ALA A 73 -1.06 9.45 10.91
CA ALA A 73 -1.73 8.83 12.05
C ALA A 73 -1.76 7.30 11.98
N MET A 74 -1.93 6.73 10.78
CA MET A 74 -1.80 5.28 10.56
C MET A 74 -0.37 4.79 10.79
N ARG A 75 0.63 5.51 10.28
CA ARG A 75 2.06 5.18 10.41
C ARG A 75 2.56 5.22 11.84
N ASP A 76 2.03 6.15 12.64
CA ASP A 76 2.43 6.39 14.02
C ASP A 76 1.65 5.52 15.02
N ASP A 77 0.65 4.76 14.55
CA ASP A 77 -0.13 3.86 15.38
C ASP A 77 0.77 2.76 15.98
N PRO A 78 0.89 2.67 17.31
CA PRO A 78 1.77 1.71 17.97
C PRO A 78 1.21 0.29 17.95
N ARG A 79 -0.05 0.08 17.50
CA ARG A 79 -0.60 -1.26 17.33
C ARG A 79 0.22 -1.98 16.26
N PRO A 80 0.73 -3.19 16.55
CA PRO A 80 1.44 -3.94 15.53
C PRO A 80 0.51 -4.20 14.36
N LEU A 81 0.90 -3.74 13.17
CA LEU A 81 0.39 -4.33 11.94
C LEU A 81 0.67 -5.84 12.07
N PRO A 82 -0.29 -6.72 11.77
CA PRO A 82 -0.36 -8.11 12.27
C PRO A 82 0.81 -9.07 11.94
N PHE A 83 1.94 -8.58 11.41
CA PHE A 83 3.12 -9.38 11.05
C PHE A 83 4.42 -8.63 11.42
N PHE A 84 4.69 -8.51 12.71
CA PHE A 84 6.05 -8.49 13.28
C PHE A 84 6.10 -9.52 14.41
#